data_AF-A0A6J6GEN8-F1
#
_entry.id   AF-A0A6J6GEN8-F1
#
_cell.length_a   1.000
_cell.length_b   1.000
_cell.length_c   1.000
_cell.angle_alpha   90.00
_cell.angle_beta   90.00
_cell.angle_gamma   90.00
#
_symmetry.space_group_name_H-M   'P 1'
#
loop_
_entity.id
_entity.type
_entity.pdbx_description
1 polymer ?
#
loop_
_entity_poly.entity_id
_entity_poly.type
_entity_poly.pdbx_seq_one_letter_code
_entity_poly.pdbx_strand_id
1 'polypeptide(L)'
;MRKLIALMALSTLVGVSTAVAHQPVILIKSDTTAAKGPLLVDGTVSFAIRAGFTKAKEVRAFRAQLKAGDSLEVQYLIIDKAPENKLKMNQLPMLVITAPSGTRQVMKLNERTDFFEPYSKTRYLYLGRISQASESGVYSFIITSKARSAITIAVGDREVSGEVIRGPLPTPTPTPTPTPTPTPTPTPTPTPTPTPTATATPTKSADVGITRAQVAQNNSAAKCWSIIDGVVYDLTQWIRSHPGGAAPIEFLCGKDGTDAFNAQHGGRPNPAARLATYLLGPLAP
;
A
#
# COMPACT_ATOMS: atom_id res chain seq x y z
N MET A 1 16.89 -33.80 -49.27
CA MET A 1 17.69 -32.70 -48.65
C MET A 1 16.89 -31.42 -48.88
N ARG A 2 16.45 -30.57 -47.96
CA ARG A 2 16.60 -30.34 -46.52
C ARG A 2 15.23 -29.81 -46.02
N LYS A 3 14.80 -30.23 -44.84
CA LYS A 3 13.60 -29.69 -44.16
C LYS A 3 13.92 -28.28 -43.65
N LEU A 4 13.12 -27.27 -44.00
CA LEU A 4 13.09 -26.00 -43.27
C LEU A 4 11.94 -26.04 -42.26
N ILE A 5 12.31 -26.20 -41.00
CA ILE A 5 11.42 -26.04 -39.85
C ILE A 5 11.39 -24.53 -39.56
N ALA A 6 10.27 -23.88 -39.86
CA ALA A 6 10.04 -22.50 -39.45
C ALA A 6 9.71 -22.49 -37.95
N LEU A 7 10.68 -22.04 -37.15
CA LEU A 7 10.50 -21.82 -35.72
C LEU A 7 9.65 -20.54 -35.54
N MET A 8 8.33 -20.69 -35.34
CA MET A 8 7.50 -19.59 -34.87
C MET A 8 7.92 -19.24 -33.45
N ALA A 9 8.68 -18.15 -33.29
CA ALA A 9 8.90 -17.53 -32.01
C ALA A 9 7.56 -16.95 -31.52
N LEU A 10 6.93 -17.62 -30.55
CA LEU A 10 5.75 -17.12 -29.86
C LEU A 10 6.17 -15.99 -28.91
N SER A 11 6.21 -14.77 -29.44
CA SER A 11 6.44 -13.55 -28.66
C SER A 11 5.26 -13.35 -27.70
N THR A 12 5.40 -13.80 -26.45
CA THR A 12 4.44 -13.48 -25.40
C THR A 12 4.60 -12.00 -25.04
N LEU A 13 3.72 -11.15 -25.58
CA LEU A 13 3.59 -9.77 -25.10
C LEU A 13 3.13 -9.80 -23.65
N VAL A 14 4.07 -9.59 -22.72
CA VAL A 14 3.75 -9.23 -21.34
C VAL A 14 3.27 -7.79 -21.39
N GLY A 15 1.95 -7.58 -21.30
CA GLY A 15 1.37 -6.24 -21.21
C GLY A 15 1.66 -5.66 -19.84
N VAL A 16 2.61 -4.72 -19.77
CA VAL A 16 2.86 -3.89 -18.59
C VAL A 16 1.99 -2.65 -18.72
N SER A 17 1.17 -2.37 -17.71
CA SER A 17 0.37 -1.15 -17.64
C SER A 17 0.62 -0.43 -16.33
N THR A 18 0.89 0.87 -16.40
CA THR A 18 0.91 1.77 -15.23
C THR A 18 -0.53 2.04 -14.80
N ALA A 19 -0.84 1.80 -13.53
CA ALA A 19 -2.13 2.13 -12.95
C ALA A 19 -1.92 3.25 -11.93
N VAL A 20 -2.50 4.41 -12.22
CA VAL A 20 -2.54 5.54 -11.29
C VAL A 20 -3.48 5.18 -10.14
N ALA A 21 -3.23 5.69 -8.93
CA ALA A 21 -4.25 5.75 -7.88
C ALA A 21 -5.60 6.22 -8.50
N HIS A 22 -6.67 5.48 -8.22
CA HIS A 22 -8.02 5.60 -8.82
C HIS A 22 -8.28 4.99 -10.21
N GLN A 23 -7.28 4.47 -10.94
CA GLN A 23 -7.57 3.69 -12.16
C GLN A 23 -7.90 2.23 -11.76
N PRO A 24 -9.14 1.76 -11.97
CA PRO A 24 -9.52 0.43 -11.50
C PRO A 24 -8.87 -0.68 -12.32
N VAL A 25 -8.42 -1.73 -11.63
CA VAL A 25 -7.94 -2.98 -12.24
C VAL A 25 -9.16 -3.87 -12.51
N ILE A 26 -9.52 -4.03 -13.77
CA ILE A 26 -10.71 -4.82 -14.16
C ILE A 26 -10.35 -6.29 -14.30
N LEU A 27 -10.96 -7.18 -13.50
CA LEU A 27 -10.80 -8.62 -13.69
C LEU A 27 -11.68 -9.12 -14.84
N ILE A 28 -11.07 -9.84 -15.78
CA ILE A 28 -11.72 -10.35 -16.98
C ILE A 28 -12.03 -11.85 -16.86
N LYS A 29 -12.83 -12.38 -17.79
CA LYS A 29 -13.31 -13.77 -17.74
C LYS A 29 -12.19 -14.82 -17.73
N SER A 30 -11.00 -14.51 -18.25
CA SER A 30 -9.84 -15.40 -18.26
C SER A 30 -9.09 -15.46 -16.93
N ASP A 31 -9.32 -14.51 -16.01
CA ASP A 31 -8.62 -14.37 -14.73
C ASP A 31 -9.16 -15.39 -13.70
N THR A 32 -9.29 -16.67 -14.07
CA THR A 32 -9.97 -17.70 -13.26
C THR A 32 -9.09 -18.36 -12.20
N THR A 33 -7.79 -18.06 -12.21
CA THR A 33 -6.80 -18.54 -11.24
C THR A 33 -5.82 -17.43 -10.94
N ALA A 34 -5.14 -17.49 -9.80
CA ALA A 34 -4.17 -16.46 -9.40
C ALA A 34 -3.12 -16.19 -10.49
N ALA A 35 -2.58 -17.26 -11.09
CA ALA A 35 -1.57 -17.18 -12.14
C ALA A 35 -2.09 -16.57 -13.46
N LYS A 36 -3.39 -16.72 -13.76
CA LYS A 36 -4.02 -16.10 -14.93
C LYS A 36 -4.45 -14.66 -14.67
N GLY A 37 -4.63 -14.30 -13.40
CA GLY A 37 -5.01 -12.95 -12.99
C GLY A 37 -3.84 -11.96 -12.97
N PRO A 38 -4.16 -10.66 -12.88
CA PRO A 38 -3.16 -9.61 -12.75
C PRO A 38 -2.38 -9.74 -11.43
N LEU A 39 -1.14 -9.30 -11.45
CA LEU A 39 -0.27 -9.08 -10.30
C LEU A 39 -0.19 -7.58 -10.03
N LEU A 40 -0.55 -7.17 -8.82
CA LEU A 40 -0.19 -5.87 -8.26
C LEU A 40 1.26 -5.99 -7.78
N VAL A 41 2.18 -5.28 -8.41
CA VAL A 41 3.63 -5.40 -8.15
C VAL A 41 4.00 -4.87 -6.76
N ASP A 42 3.23 -3.91 -6.27
CA ASP A 42 3.30 -3.41 -4.90
C ASP A 42 1.89 -3.45 -4.30
N GLY A 43 1.64 -4.41 -3.40
CA GLY A 43 0.36 -4.61 -2.73
C GLY A 43 0.05 -3.59 -1.65
N THR A 44 0.97 -2.66 -1.35
CA THR A 44 0.71 -1.53 -0.45
C THR A 44 0.11 -0.34 -1.19
N VAL A 45 0.21 -0.30 -2.52
CA VAL A 45 -0.41 0.73 -3.36
C VAL A 45 -1.91 0.50 -3.44
N SER A 46 -2.68 1.58 -3.25
CA SER A 46 -4.13 1.58 -3.32
C SER A 46 -4.63 1.25 -4.73
N PHE A 47 -5.16 0.04 -4.89
CA PHE A 47 -5.81 -0.41 -6.11
C PHE A 47 -7.28 -0.73 -5.86
N ALA A 48 -8.15 -0.28 -6.77
CA ALA A 48 -9.54 -0.73 -6.84
C ALA A 48 -9.68 -1.87 -7.86
N ILE A 49 -9.82 -3.11 -7.38
CA ILE A 49 -9.98 -4.30 -8.23
C ILE A 49 -11.47 -4.56 -8.46
N ARG A 50 -11.95 -4.38 -9.70
CA ARG A 50 -13.35 -4.59 -10.06
C ARG A 50 -13.57 -5.99 -10.61
N ALA A 51 -14.53 -6.72 -10.02
CA ALA A 51 -14.90 -8.06 -10.45
C ALA A 51 -16.40 -8.16 -10.77
N GLY A 52 -16.71 -8.48 -12.03
CA GLY A 52 -18.09 -8.69 -12.51
C GLY A 52 -18.38 -10.16 -12.81
N PHE A 53 -19.57 -10.60 -12.41
CA PHE A 53 -20.04 -11.97 -12.52
C PHE A 53 -21.44 -12.02 -13.14
N THR A 54 -21.63 -12.95 -14.08
CA THR A 54 -22.93 -13.09 -14.77
C THR A 54 -23.85 -14.13 -14.15
N LYS A 55 -23.29 -15.06 -13.38
CA LYS A 55 -23.98 -16.16 -12.69
C LYS A 55 -23.18 -16.63 -11.49
N ALA A 56 -23.74 -17.53 -10.69
CA ALA A 56 -23.06 -18.19 -9.58
C ALA A 56 -21.91 -19.10 -10.05
N LYS A 57 -20.95 -19.37 -9.15
CA LYS A 57 -19.79 -20.25 -9.35
C LYS A 57 -18.79 -19.77 -10.41
N GLU A 58 -18.90 -18.52 -10.87
CA GLU A 58 -17.84 -17.90 -11.66
C GLU A 58 -16.70 -17.47 -10.74
N VAL A 59 -15.46 -17.61 -11.24
CA VAL A 59 -14.25 -17.25 -10.50
C VAL A 59 -13.55 -16.07 -11.17
N ARG A 60 -13.08 -15.14 -10.34
CA ARG A 60 -12.07 -14.14 -10.71
C ARG A 60 -10.97 -14.18 -9.67
N ALA A 61 -9.74 -13.97 -10.10
CA ALA A 61 -8.58 -14.06 -9.24
C ALA A 61 -7.51 -13.05 -9.65
N PHE A 62 -6.69 -12.67 -8.69
CA PHE A 62 -5.54 -11.81 -8.88
C PHE A 62 -4.48 -12.09 -7.82
N ARG A 63 -3.36 -11.37 -7.89
CA ARG A 63 -2.23 -11.48 -6.99
C ARG A 63 -1.80 -10.10 -6.53
N ALA A 64 -1.22 -10.02 -5.33
CA ALA A 64 -0.54 -8.82 -4.85
C ALA A 64 0.77 -9.22 -4.18
N GLN A 65 1.84 -8.48 -4.45
CA GLN A 65 3.15 -8.71 -3.84
C GLN A 65 3.36 -7.80 -2.64
N LEU A 66 3.71 -8.36 -1.50
CA LEU A 66 4.05 -7.64 -0.27
C LEU A 66 5.47 -8.00 0.18
N LYS A 67 6.13 -7.06 0.84
CA LYS A 67 7.47 -7.19 1.42
C LYS A 67 7.38 -7.37 2.94
N ALA A 68 8.47 -7.86 3.53
CA ALA A 68 8.56 -7.96 4.97
C ALA A 68 8.40 -6.58 5.62
N GLY A 69 7.48 -6.47 6.58
CA GLY A 69 7.14 -5.21 7.25
C GLY A 69 5.94 -4.47 6.65
N ASP A 70 5.44 -4.89 5.49
CA ASP A 70 4.22 -4.34 4.92
C ASP A 70 2.97 -4.84 5.67
N SER A 71 1.89 -4.08 5.60
CA SER A 71 0.56 -4.50 6.03
C SER A 71 -0.26 -5.05 4.86
N LEU A 72 -1.01 -6.11 5.12
CA LEU A 72 -2.07 -6.57 4.22
C LEU A 72 -3.34 -5.77 4.51
N GLU A 73 -3.59 -4.77 3.69
CA GLU A 73 -4.81 -3.95 3.72
C GLU A 73 -5.78 -4.40 2.62
N VAL A 74 -6.97 -4.85 3.00
CA VAL A 74 -8.00 -5.32 2.05
C VAL A 74 -9.37 -4.84 2.47
N GLN A 75 -10.12 -4.24 1.55
CA GLN A 75 -11.49 -3.79 1.80
C GLN A 75 -12.42 -4.40 0.76
N TYR A 76 -13.58 -4.89 1.20
CA TYR A 76 -14.62 -5.41 0.33
C TYR A 76 -15.73 -4.37 0.19
N LEU A 77 -15.98 -3.95 -1.05
CA LEU A 77 -16.97 -2.94 -1.36
C LEU A 77 -17.95 -3.42 -2.44
N ILE A 78 -19.15 -2.84 -2.39
CA ILE A 78 -20.11 -2.85 -3.48
C ILE A 78 -20.58 -1.43 -3.75
N ILE A 79 -20.99 -1.13 -4.98
CA ILE A 79 -21.64 0.15 -5.28
C ILE A 79 -22.98 0.20 -4.57
N ASP A 80 -23.30 1.33 -3.93
CA ASP A 80 -24.61 1.59 -3.33
C ASP A 80 -25.65 1.91 -4.41
N LYS A 81 -25.92 0.94 -5.27
CA LYS A 81 -26.91 1.01 -6.34
C LYS A 81 -27.46 -0.40 -6.62
N ALA A 82 -28.71 -0.48 -7.06
CA ALA A 82 -29.27 -1.76 -7.50
C ALA A 82 -28.59 -2.23 -8.81
N PRO A 83 -28.39 -3.55 -8.99
CA PRO A 83 -28.80 -4.63 -8.09
C PRO A 83 -27.87 -4.90 -6.90
N GLU A 84 -26.63 -4.39 -6.90
CA GLU A 84 -25.59 -4.73 -5.93
C GLU A 84 -26.01 -4.47 -4.48
N ASN A 85 -26.55 -3.28 -4.18
CA ASN A 85 -26.91 -2.91 -2.81
C ASN A 85 -28.08 -3.72 -2.21
N LYS A 86 -28.85 -4.44 -3.07
CA LYS A 86 -29.94 -5.31 -2.65
C LYS A 86 -29.51 -6.75 -2.33
N LEU A 87 -28.30 -7.14 -2.71
CA LEU A 87 -27.78 -8.48 -2.39
C LEU A 87 -27.61 -8.63 -0.88
N LYS A 88 -28.06 -9.73 -0.29
CA LYS A 88 -27.79 -10.09 1.11
C LYS A 88 -26.35 -10.57 1.28
N MET A 89 -25.81 -10.54 2.50
CA MET A 89 -24.41 -10.97 2.75
C MET A 89 -24.09 -12.38 2.27
N ASN A 90 -25.04 -13.31 2.41
CA ASN A 90 -24.87 -14.69 1.95
C ASN A 90 -24.99 -14.86 0.42
N GLN A 91 -25.46 -13.85 -0.31
CA GLN A 91 -25.57 -13.84 -1.78
C GLN A 91 -24.36 -13.19 -2.46
N LEU A 92 -23.50 -12.51 -1.69
CA LEU A 92 -22.31 -11.86 -2.22
C LEU A 92 -21.22 -12.89 -2.56
N PRO A 93 -20.35 -12.59 -3.54
CA PRO A 93 -19.16 -13.38 -3.80
C PRO A 93 -18.31 -13.60 -2.55
N MET A 94 -17.71 -14.78 -2.46
CA MET A 94 -16.77 -15.12 -1.41
C MET A 94 -15.36 -14.77 -1.85
N LEU A 95 -14.62 -14.01 -1.04
CA LEU A 95 -13.19 -13.75 -1.24
C LEU A 95 -12.36 -14.67 -0.34
N VAL A 96 -11.48 -15.46 -0.95
CA VAL A 96 -10.45 -16.25 -0.27
C VAL A 96 -9.10 -15.62 -0.56
N ILE A 97 -8.34 -15.36 0.50
CA ILE A 97 -6.98 -14.83 0.43
C ILE A 97 -6.04 -15.95 0.89
N THR A 98 -5.03 -16.26 0.08
CA THR A 98 -3.99 -17.25 0.40
C THR A 98 -2.65 -16.53 0.53
N ALA A 99 -2.03 -16.66 1.69
CA ALA A 99 -0.71 -16.11 1.99
C ALA A 99 0.41 -16.87 1.25
N PRO A 100 1.61 -16.30 1.13
CA PRO A 100 2.79 -16.97 0.58
C PRO A 100 3.09 -18.33 1.26
N SER A 101 2.87 -18.45 2.57
CA SER A 101 2.96 -19.71 3.32
C SER A 101 1.96 -20.79 2.90
N GLY A 102 0.93 -20.43 2.12
CA GLY A 102 -0.21 -21.29 1.78
C GLY A 102 -1.38 -21.18 2.76
N THR A 103 -1.23 -20.41 3.84
CA THR A 103 -2.31 -20.15 4.82
C THR A 103 -3.49 -19.47 4.15
N ARG A 104 -4.70 -20.00 4.35
CA ARG A 104 -5.93 -19.48 3.73
C ARG A 104 -6.81 -18.78 4.75
N GLN A 105 -7.34 -17.63 4.36
CA GLN A 105 -8.40 -16.94 5.10
C GLN A 105 -9.55 -16.57 4.17
N VAL A 106 -10.77 -16.76 4.65
CA VAL A 106 -11.98 -16.27 3.96
C VAL A 106 -12.32 -14.91 4.53
N MET A 107 -12.54 -13.93 3.67
CA MET A 107 -12.93 -12.61 4.13
C MET A 107 -14.30 -12.65 4.80
N LYS A 108 -14.36 -12.20 6.05
CA LYS A 108 -15.60 -12.07 6.80
C LYS A 108 -16.32 -10.81 6.37
N LEU A 109 -17.60 -10.93 5.99
CA LEU A 109 -18.48 -9.80 5.69
C LEU A 109 -19.42 -9.57 6.87
N ASN A 110 -19.24 -8.48 7.60
CA ASN A 110 -19.90 -8.22 8.88
C ASN A 110 -20.36 -6.78 9.08
N GLU A 111 -20.22 -5.92 8.07
CA GLU A 111 -20.66 -4.52 8.13
C GLU A 111 -21.43 -4.10 6.88
N ARG A 112 -22.14 -2.98 6.93
CA ARG A 112 -22.67 -2.28 5.76
C ARG A 112 -22.54 -0.79 6.02
N THR A 113 -21.35 -0.28 5.79
CA THR A 113 -20.99 1.08 6.15
C THR A 113 -20.92 1.92 4.88
N ASP A 114 -21.70 3.00 4.84
CA ASP A 114 -21.71 3.94 3.72
C ASP A 114 -20.33 4.58 3.53
N PHE A 115 -19.91 4.69 2.26
CA PHE A 115 -18.70 5.39 1.86
C PHE A 115 -18.92 6.17 0.59
N PHE A 116 -18.61 7.46 0.61
CA PHE A 116 -18.62 8.28 -0.58
C PHE A 116 -17.19 8.48 -1.07
N GLU A 117 -16.87 7.99 -2.27
CA GLU A 117 -15.58 8.19 -2.92
C GLU A 117 -15.60 9.56 -3.63
N PRO A 118 -14.88 10.59 -3.13
CA PRO A 118 -15.04 11.97 -3.61
C PRO A 118 -14.57 12.17 -5.05
N TYR A 119 -13.57 11.41 -5.50
CA TYR A 119 -12.99 11.53 -6.84
C TYR A 119 -13.91 10.99 -7.93
N SER A 120 -14.43 9.77 -7.75
CA SER A 120 -15.34 9.15 -8.72
C SER A 120 -16.80 9.57 -8.53
N LYS A 121 -17.12 10.22 -7.41
CA LYS A 121 -18.48 10.52 -6.94
C LYS A 121 -19.35 9.26 -6.80
N THR A 122 -18.72 8.11 -6.58
CA THR A 122 -19.42 6.83 -6.40
C THR A 122 -19.70 6.61 -4.92
N ARG A 123 -20.94 6.27 -4.58
CA ARG A 123 -21.28 5.74 -3.26
C ARG A 123 -21.03 4.23 -3.25
N TYR A 124 -20.30 3.78 -2.25
CA TYR A 124 -20.07 2.37 -1.95
C TYR A 124 -20.64 2.02 -0.59
N LEU A 125 -20.78 0.72 -0.37
CA LEU A 125 -20.96 0.11 0.93
C LEU A 125 -19.71 -0.72 1.23
N TYR A 126 -19.01 -0.41 2.33
CA TYR A 126 -18.02 -1.31 2.92
C TYR A 126 -18.73 -2.48 3.57
N LEU A 127 -18.25 -3.70 3.28
CA LEU A 127 -18.85 -4.94 3.76
C LEU A 127 -17.95 -5.76 4.68
N GLY A 128 -16.65 -5.54 4.60
CA GLY A 128 -15.63 -6.17 5.42
C GLY A 128 -14.26 -5.57 5.14
N ARG A 129 -13.39 -5.62 6.14
CA ARG A 129 -12.03 -5.06 6.09
C ARG A 129 -11.05 -6.00 6.76
N ILE A 130 -9.84 -6.03 6.24
CA ILE A 130 -8.68 -6.72 6.81
C ILE A 130 -7.56 -5.68 6.88
N SER A 131 -6.97 -5.55 8.06
CA SER A 131 -5.74 -4.83 8.33
C SER A 131 -4.93 -5.70 9.26
N GLN A 132 -3.79 -6.22 8.78
CA GLN A 132 -2.91 -7.08 9.55
C GLN A 132 -1.49 -7.06 9.00
N ALA A 133 -0.51 -7.46 9.81
CA ALA A 133 0.85 -7.67 9.31
C ALA A 133 0.86 -8.72 8.19
N SER A 134 1.68 -8.50 7.17
CA SER A 134 1.81 -9.42 6.04
C SER A 134 3.07 -10.30 6.13
N GLU A 135 3.00 -11.44 5.47
CA GLU A 135 4.16 -12.26 5.11
C GLU A 135 4.77 -11.68 3.83
N SER A 136 6.10 -11.69 3.72
CA SER A 136 6.72 -11.33 2.46
C SER A 136 6.42 -12.38 1.38
N GLY A 137 5.97 -11.92 0.22
CA GLY A 137 5.73 -12.75 -0.95
C GLY A 137 4.48 -12.36 -1.72
N VAL A 138 4.03 -13.26 -2.57
CA VAL A 138 2.87 -13.03 -3.44
C VAL A 138 1.63 -13.68 -2.84
N TYR A 139 0.67 -12.85 -2.46
CA TYR A 139 -0.66 -13.29 -2.03
C TYR A 139 -1.53 -13.64 -3.24
N SER A 140 -2.39 -14.64 -3.07
CA SER A 140 -3.44 -14.98 -4.03
C SER A 140 -4.80 -14.58 -3.51
N PHE A 141 -5.60 -13.95 -4.37
CA PHE A 141 -6.97 -13.56 -4.09
C PHE A 141 -7.89 -14.29 -5.06
N ILE A 142 -8.86 -15.04 -4.53
CA ILE A 142 -9.81 -15.81 -5.34
C ILE A 142 -11.22 -15.41 -4.92
N ILE A 143 -11.97 -14.87 -5.88
CA ILE A 143 -13.34 -14.43 -5.71
C ILE A 143 -14.25 -15.42 -6.42
N THR A 144 -15.16 -16.05 -5.69
CA THR A 144 -16.15 -16.98 -6.26
C THR A 144 -17.55 -16.41 -6.09
N SER A 145 -18.27 -16.21 -7.20
CA SER A 145 -19.61 -15.64 -7.18
C SER A 145 -20.66 -16.61 -6.62
N LYS A 146 -21.68 -16.06 -5.96
CA LYS A 146 -22.86 -16.82 -5.52
C LYS A 146 -24.13 -16.46 -6.31
N ALA A 147 -24.10 -15.33 -7.01
CA ALA A 147 -25.15 -14.86 -7.90
C ALA A 147 -24.54 -13.87 -8.92
N ARG A 148 -25.34 -13.40 -9.88
CA ARG A 148 -24.98 -12.24 -10.70
C ARG A 148 -24.70 -11.05 -9.79
N SER A 149 -23.51 -10.47 -9.90
CA SER A 149 -23.04 -9.42 -9.00
C SER A 149 -21.82 -8.71 -9.58
N ALA A 150 -21.60 -7.47 -9.15
CA ALA A 150 -20.35 -6.75 -9.33
C ALA A 150 -19.84 -6.29 -7.96
N ILE A 151 -18.53 -6.40 -7.74
CA ILE A 151 -17.88 -6.02 -6.48
C ILE A 151 -16.59 -5.27 -6.76
N THR A 152 -16.12 -4.53 -5.76
CA THR A 152 -14.80 -3.92 -5.74
C THR A 152 -14.02 -4.45 -4.54
N ILE A 153 -12.82 -4.95 -4.76
CA ILE A 153 -11.86 -5.24 -3.70
C ILE A 153 -10.81 -4.14 -3.74
N ALA A 154 -10.67 -3.38 -2.65
CA ALA A 154 -9.53 -2.49 -2.50
C ALA A 154 -8.37 -3.25 -1.86
N VAL A 155 -7.16 -3.04 -2.35
CA VAL A 155 -5.91 -3.58 -1.78
C VAL A 155 -4.91 -2.44 -1.64
N GLY A 156 -4.19 -2.41 -0.52
CA GLY A 156 -3.25 -1.34 -0.20
C GLY A 156 -3.95 -0.04 0.23
N ASP A 157 -3.16 0.92 0.71
CA ASP A 157 -3.63 2.21 1.22
C ASP A 157 -2.79 3.40 0.72
N ARG A 158 -1.65 3.15 0.06
CA ARG A 158 -0.78 4.20 -0.49
C ARG A 158 -1.34 4.69 -1.83
N GLU A 159 -1.88 5.90 -1.83
CA GLU A 159 -2.45 6.58 -3.01
C GLU A 159 -1.37 7.12 -3.98
N VAL A 160 -0.51 6.23 -4.47
CA VAL A 160 0.53 6.52 -5.47
C VAL A 160 0.27 5.73 -6.75
N SER A 161 0.99 6.05 -7.83
CA SER A 161 0.93 5.21 -9.03
C SER A 161 1.61 3.88 -8.77
N GLY A 162 0.97 2.80 -9.19
CA GLY A 162 1.49 1.44 -9.08
C GLY A 162 1.53 0.72 -10.43
N GLU A 163 2.15 -0.45 -10.42
CA GLU A 163 2.32 -1.28 -11.61
C GLU A 163 1.44 -2.53 -11.53
N VAL A 164 0.81 -2.87 -12.64
CA VAL A 164 0.00 -4.08 -12.79
C VAL A 164 0.51 -4.88 -13.98
N ILE A 165 0.88 -6.13 -13.71
CA ILE A 165 1.39 -7.07 -14.71
C ILE A 165 0.34 -8.17 -14.95
N ARG A 166 0.04 -8.48 -16.21
CA ARG A 166 -0.77 -9.65 -16.57
C ARG A 166 0.10 -10.77 -17.12
N GLY A 167 -0.24 -12.01 -16.79
CA GLY A 167 0.48 -13.21 -17.22
C GLY A 167 1.34 -13.84 -16.11
N PRO A 168 2.24 -14.78 -16.46
CA PRO A 168 3.08 -15.46 -15.48
C PRO A 168 3.94 -14.47 -14.67
N LEU A 169 4.33 -14.87 -13.46
CA LEU A 169 5.23 -14.05 -12.63
C LEU A 169 6.51 -13.75 -13.45
N PRO A 170 7.00 -12.50 -13.49
CA PRO A 170 8.30 -12.24 -14.09
C PRO A 170 9.34 -13.13 -13.40
N THR A 171 10.09 -13.90 -14.19
CA THR A 171 11.23 -14.65 -13.65
C THR A 171 12.26 -13.62 -13.20
N PRO A 172 12.79 -13.68 -11.97
CA PRO A 172 13.83 -12.74 -11.56
C PRO A 172 14.99 -12.88 -12.54
N THR A 173 15.33 -11.80 -13.24
CA THR A 173 16.56 -11.74 -14.03
C THR A 173 17.70 -11.99 -13.06
N PRO A 174 18.61 -12.95 -13.30
CA PRO A 174 19.75 -13.16 -12.42
C PRO A 174 20.49 -11.84 -12.25
N THR A 175 20.56 -11.36 -11.01
CA THR A 175 21.38 -10.19 -10.69
C THR A 175 22.81 -10.52 -11.11
N PRO A 176 23.50 -9.68 -11.90
CA PRO A 176 24.90 -9.94 -12.23
C PRO A 176 25.66 -10.09 -10.93
N THR A 177 26.31 -11.24 -10.74
CA THR A 177 27.22 -11.47 -9.63
C THR A 177 28.21 -10.31 -9.61
N PRO A 178 28.38 -9.59 -8.48
CA PRO A 178 29.37 -8.53 -8.43
C PRO A 178 30.73 -9.15 -8.77
N THR A 179 31.34 -8.68 -9.87
CA THR A 179 32.72 -9.02 -10.20
C THR A 179 33.57 -8.65 -8.99
N PRO A 180 34.43 -9.55 -8.47
CA PRO A 180 35.28 -9.21 -7.34
C PRO A 180 36.12 -7.97 -7.70
N THR A 181 35.86 -6.87 -6.99
CA THR A 181 36.68 -5.67 -7.09
C THR A 181 38.09 -6.04 -6.62
N PRO A 182 39.16 -5.74 -7.39
CA PRO A 182 40.52 -6.03 -6.97
C PRO A 182 40.80 -5.33 -5.63
N THR A 183 41.32 -6.09 -4.66
CA THR A 183 41.73 -5.59 -3.36
C THR A 183 42.75 -4.44 -3.56
N PRO A 184 42.50 -3.23 -3.02
CA PRO A 184 43.48 -2.16 -3.13
C PRO A 184 44.75 -2.53 -2.37
N THR A 185 45.89 -2.42 -3.06
CA THR A 185 47.25 -2.49 -2.49
C THR A 185 47.37 -1.51 -1.32
N PRO A 186 47.98 -1.90 -0.17
CA PRO A 186 48.12 -0.99 0.96
C PRO A 186 48.98 0.22 0.59
N THR A 187 48.37 1.40 0.59
CA THR A 187 49.05 2.70 0.50
C THR A 187 49.75 3.01 1.83
N PRO A 188 51.00 3.51 1.85
CA PRO A 188 51.68 3.87 3.09
C PRO A 188 50.89 4.93 3.87
N THR A 189 50.77 4.68 5.17
CA THR A 189 50.05 5.48 6.16
C THR A 189 50.56 6.93 6.21
N PRO A 190 49.74 7.95 5.91
CA PRO A 190 50.09 9.33 6.24
C PRO A 190 49.98 9.58 7.74
N THR A 191 50.98 10.30 8.25
CA THR A 191 51.13 10.91 9.59
C THR A 191 49.82 11.49 10.15
N PRO A 192 49.54 11.39 11.47
CA PRO A 192 48.29 11.85 12.06
C PRO A 192 48.12 13.38 11.95
N THR A 193 47.19 13.79 11.10
CA THR A 193 46.60 15.13 11.08
C THR A 193 45.59 15.25 12.24
N PRO A 194 45.53 16.38 12.96
CA PRO A 194 44.70 16.54 14.16
C PRO A 194 43.23 16.21 13.92
N THR A 195 42.67 15.47 14.88
CA THR A 195 41.28 15.04 15.00
C THR A 195 40.29 16.18 14.71
N PRO A 196 39.41 16.07 13.70
CA PRO A 196 38.23 16.91 13.64
C PRO A 196 37.31 16.56 14.81
N THR A 197 37.01 17.60 15.58
CA THR A 197 36.07 17.68 16.69
C THR A 197 34.77 16.91 16.41
N ALA A 198 34.32 16.15 17.41
CA ALA A 198 33.06 15.42 17.42
C ALA A 198 31.90 16.31 16.94
N THR A 199 31.26 15.89 15.85
CA THR A 199 29.93 16.39 15.49
C THR A 199 28.97 15.98 16.61
N ALA A 200 28.35 16.98 17.23
CA ALA A 200 27.41 16.81 18.30
C ALA A 200 26.26 15.88 17.89
N THR A 201 26.06 14.84 18.68
CA THR A 201 24.74 14.26 18.91
C THR A 201 23.78 15.41 19.23
N PRO A 202 22.62 15.55 18.58
CA PRO A 202 21.64 16.55 19.01
C PRO A 202 21.13 16.15 20.39
N THR A 203 21.74 16.74 21.40
CA THR A 203 21.20 16.88 22.74
C THR A 203 19.85 17.55 22.61
N LYS A 204 18.85 16.96 23.27
CA LYS A 204 17.52 17.50 23.52
C LYS A 204 17.67 18.91 24.13
N SER A 205 17.73 19.94 23.29
CA SER A 205 17.84 21.33 23.72
C SER A 205 16.43 21.87 23.85
N ALA A 206 15.96 21.96 25.09
CA ALA A 206 14.61 22.36 25.43
C ALA A 206 14.40 23.89 25.42
N ASP A 207 15.21 24.67 24.68
CA ASP A 207 15.14 26.14 24.75
C ASP A 207 15.31 26.87 23.40
N VAL A 208 15.33 26.13 22.28
CA VAL A 208 15.22 26.71 20.93
C VAL A 208 14.16 25.89 20.20
N GLY A 209 13.05 26.52 19.82
CA GLY A 209 11.94 25.85 19.14
C GLY A 209 12.39 25.01 17.94
N ILE A 210 11.62 23.98 17.61
CA ILE A 210 11.95 23.08 16.50
C ILE A 210 11.75 23.83 15.18
N THR A 211 12.75 23.86 14.32
CA THR A 211 12.68 24.60 13.05
C THR A 211 11.95 23.80 11.96
N ARG A 212 11.36 24.49 10.98
CA ARG A 212 10.77 23.84 9.79
C ARG A 212 11.77 22.98 9.02
N ALA A 213 13.05 23.36 9.01
CA ALA A 213 14.11 22.58 8.38
C ALA A 213 14.34 21.23 9.08
N GLN A 214 14.32 21.21 10.41
CA GLN A 214 14.39 19.95 11.18
C GLN A 214 13.16 19.08 10.96
N VAL A 215 11.97 19.68 10.88
CA VAL A 215 10.75 18.94 10.51
C VAL A 215 10.93 18.32 9.12
N ALA A 216 11.32 19.10 8.11
CA ALA A 216 11.50 18.64 6.74
C ALA A 216 12.55 17.52 6.56
N GLN A 217 13.53 17.40 7.46
CA GLN A 217 14.49 16.29 7.48
C GLN A 217 13.90 14.98 8.01
N ASN A 218 12.82 15.05 8.80
CA ASN A 218 12.09 13.91 9.34
C ASN A 218 10.82 13.68 8.48
N ASN A 219 11.05 13.33 7.21
CA ASN A 219 10.03 13.25 6.16
C ASN A 219 9.73 11.81 5.68
N SER A 220 10.01 10.79 6.50
CA SER A 220 9.83 9.39 6.12
C SER A 220 9.02 8.61 7.16
N ALA A 221 8.42 7.48 6.79
CA ALA A 221 7.70 6.65 7.75
C ALA A 221 8.58 6.13 8.91
N ALA A 222 9.90 6.05 8.71
CA ALA A 222 10.86 5.66 9.74
C ALA A 222 11.30 6.82 10.66
N LYS A 223 11.06 8.07 10.23
CA LYS A 223 11.34 9.32 10.94
C LYS A 223 10.33 10.36 10.48
N CYS A 224 9.15 10.36 11.08
CA CYS A 224 8.00 11.14 10.61
C CYS A 224 7.64 12.22 11.60
N TRP A 225 8.02 13.46 11.31
CA TRP A 225 7.58 14.62 12.10
C TRP A 225 6.55 15.43 11.33
N SER A 226 5.57 16.01 12.00
CA SER A 226 4.62 16.94 11.39
C SER A 226 4.34 18.10 12.31
N ILE A 227 4.06 19.26 11.72
CA ILE A 227 3.55 20.44 12.43
C ILE A 227 2.03 20.37 12.42
N ILE A 228 1.40 20.63 13.57
CA ILE A 228 -0.05 20.82 13.71
C ILE A 228 -0.24 22.00 14.66
N ASP A 229 -0.90 23.06 14.18
CA ASP A 229 -1.17 24.30 14.92
C ASP A 229 0.08 24.91 15.58
N GLY A 230 1.21 24.95 14.86
CA GLY A 230 2.47 25.51 15.35
C GLY A 230 3.21 24.63 16.36
N VAL A 231 2.80 23.38 16.53
CA VAL A 231 3.42 22.40 17.43
C VAL A 231 3.93 21.21 16.62
N VAL A 232 5.12 20.71 16.97
CA VAL A 232 5.76 19.58 16.25
C VAL A 232 5.55 18.28 17.02
N TYR A 233 5.19 17.22 16.28
CA TYR A 233 4.95 15.87 16.80
C TYR A 233 5.82 14.84 16.07
N ASP A 234 6.31 13.84 16.80
CA ASP A 234 6.92 12.63 16.24
C ASP A 234 5.85 11.55 16.04
N LEU A 235 5.35 11.46 14.81
CA LEU A 235 4.27 10.57 14.43
C LEU A 235 4.77 9.18 14.00
N THR A 236 6.07 8.89 14.08
CA THR A 236 6.68 7.63 13.59
C THR A 236 5.96 6.39 14.12
N GLN A 237 5.65 6.37 15.42
CA GLN A 237 4.92 5.26 16.04
C GLN A 237 3.41 5.36 15.82
N TRP A 238 2.89 6.57 15.60
CA TRP A 238 1.47 6.81 15.41
C TRP A 238 0.96 6.32 14.05
N ILE A 239 1.81 6.29 13.03
CA ILE A 239 1.49 5.78 11.68
C ILE A 239 0.71 4.46 11.73
N ARG A 240 1.18 3.50 12.54
CA ARG A 240 0.59 2.16 12.62
C ARG A 240 -0.67 2.07 13.49
N SER A 241 -0.91 3.09 14.31
CA SER A 241 -2.00 3.12 15.29
C SER A 241 -3.11 4.10 14.92
N HIS A 242 -2.92 4.85 13.84
CA HIS A 242 -3.87 5.84 13.39
C HIS A 242 -5.14 5.16 12.83
N PRO A 243 -6.35 5.41 13.40
CA PRO A 243 -7.58 4.73 12.97
C PRO A 243 -8.00 4.99 11.51
N GLY A 244 -7.50 6.07 10.90
CA GLY A 244 -7.72 6.39 9.50
C GLY A 244 -6.73 5.74 8.53
N GLY A 245 -5.88 4.83 9.02
CA GLY A 245 -4.79 4.21 8.25
C GLY A 245 -3.48 4.99 8.34
N ALA A 246 -2.40 4.37 7.86
CA ALA A 246 -1.04 4.92 7.89
C ALA A 246 -0.85 6.08 6.90
N ALA A 247 -1.42 5.96 5.69
CA ALA A 247 -1.19 6.89 4.58
C ALA A 247 -1.47 8.38 4.89
N PRO A 248 -2.55 8.76 5.59
CA PRO A 248 -2.75 10.16 5.98
C PRO A 248 -1.65 10.72 6.88
N ILE A 249 -1.04 9.89 7.72
CA ILE A 249 0.06 10.31 8.60
C ILE A 249 1.38 10.34 7.83
N GLU A 250 1.63 9.33 6.98
CA GLU A 250 2.82 9.32 6.12
C GLU A 250 2.87 10.51 5.17
N PHE A 251 1.71 10.96 4.67
CA PHE A 251 1.61 12.15 3.82
C PHE A 251 2.06 13.43 4.55
N LEU A 252 1.93 13.48 5.88
CA LEU A 252 2.29 14.62 6.71
C LEU A 252 3.77 14.64 7.12
N CYS A 253 4.51 13.55 6.92
CA CYS A 253 5.91 13.50 7.32
C CYS A 253 6.72 14.62 6.67
N GLY A 254 7.38 15.40 7.51
CA GLY A 254 8.22 16.54 7.14
C GLY A 254 7.45 17.81 6.76
N LYS A 255 6.14 17.90 7.01
CA LYS A 255 5.30 19.00 6.54
C LYS A 255 4.54 19.69 7.67
N ASP A 256 3.96 20.83 7.32
CA ASP A 256 2.86 21.41 8.09
C ASP A 256 1.56 20.73 7.67
N GLY A 257 1.01 19.96 8.61
CA GLY A 257 -0.19 19.16 8.43
C GLY A 257 -1.44 19.79 9.01
N THR A 258 -1.36 21.05 9.48
CA THR A 258 -2.44 21.73 10.20
C THR A 258 -3.77 21.69 9.43
N ASP A 259 -3.76 22.08 8.16
CA ASP A 259 -4.98 22.11 7.35
C ASP A 259 -5.56 20.71 7.11
N ALA A 260 -4.70 19.72 6.83
CA ALA A 260 -5.11 18.33 6.61
C ALA A 260 -5.69 17.71 7.88
N PHE A 261 -5.08 18.00 9.03
CA PHE A 261 -5.56 17.58 10.34
C PHE A 261 -6.92 18.22 10.66
N ASN A 262 -7.04 19.53 10.49
CA ASN A 262 -8.27 20.27 10.77
C ASN A 262 -9.41 19.90 9.82
N ALA A 263 -9.13 19.62 8.56
CA ALA A 263 -10.13 19.14 7.60
C ALA A 263 -10.77 17.80 8.02
N GLN A 264 -9.99 16.90 8.63
CA GLN A 264 -10.45 15.57 9.01
C GLN A 264 -10.97 15.48 10.46
N HIS A 265 -10.39 16.27 11.36
CA HIS A 265 -10.59 16.15 12.80
C HIS A 265 -11.14 17.42 13.47
N GLY A 266 -11.29 18.51 12.71
CA GLY A 266 -11.87 19.77 13.21
C GLY A 266 -13.27 19.57 13.79
N GLY A 267 -13.51 20.18 14.96
CA GLY A 267 -14.80 20.12 15.66
C GLY A 267 -15.06 18.84 16.47
N ARG A 268 -14.12 17.89 16.51
CA ARG A 268 -14.22 16.71 17.39
C ARG A 268 -13.59 17.02 18.77
N PRO A 269 -14.19 16.55 19.87
CA PRO A 269 -13.50 16.58 21.15
C PRO A 269 -12.34 15.59 21.12
N ASN A 270 -11.14 16.04 21.53
CA ASN A 270 -9.96 15.22 21.81
C ASN A 270 -9.11 14.57 20.68
N PRO A 271 -9.05 15.03 19.42
CA PRO A 271 -8.03 14.52 18.49
C PRO A 271 -6.60 14.89 18.95
N ALA A 272 -6.42 16.06 19.58
CA ALA A 272 -5.12 16.50 20.14
C ALA A 272 -4.68 15.72 21.39
N ALA A 273 -5.62 15.16 22.17
CA ALA A 273 -5.27 14.41 23.40
C ALA A 273 -4.48 13.12 23.09
N ARG A 274 -4.72 12.49 21.95
CA ARG A 274 -3.93 11.33 21.48
C ARG A 274 -2.56 11.74 20.93
N LEU A 275 -2.43 12.98 20.45
CA LEU A 275 -1.16 13.53 19.95
C LEU A 275 -0.21 13.96 21.07
N ALA A 276 -0.72 14.20 22.28
CA ALA A 276 0.09 14.62 23.43
C ALA A 276 1.26 13.67 23.75
N THR A 277 1.11 12.37 23.49
CA THR A 277 2.19 11.37 23.72
C THR A 277 3.31 11.45 22.67
N TYR A 278 3.04 12.09 21.53
CA TYR A 278 3.96 12.26 20.40
C TYR A 278 4.56 13.66 20.33
N LEU A 279 4.27 14.52 21.32
CA LEU A 279 4.68 15.92 21.34
C LEU A 279 6.21 16.04 21.45
N LEU A 280 6.82 16.79 20.54
CA LEU A 280 8.23 17.18 20.62
C LEU A 280 8.42 18.58 21.18
N GLY A 281 7.56 19.53 20.81
CA GLY A 281 7.63 20.91 21.29
C GLY A 281 7.08 21.94 20.28
N PRO A 282 7.14 23.24 20.61
CA PRO A 282 6.70 24.30 19.71
C PRO A 282 7.60 24.43 18.49
N LEU A 283 7.01 24.83 17.37
CA LEU A 283 7.74 25.28 16.18
C LEU A 283 8.45 26.61 16.50
N ALA A 284 9.71 26.74 16.10
CA ALA A 284 10.42 28.01 16.13
C ALA A 284 9.75 29.03 15.18
N PRO A 285 9.72 30.33 15.55
CA PRO A 285 9.13 31.38 14.71
C PRO A 285 9.79 31.50 13.33
#